data_AF-A0A967HFC2-F1
#
_entry.id   AF-A0A967HFC2-F1
#
_cell.length_a   1.000
_cell.length_b   1.000
_cell.length_c   1.000
_cell.angle_alpha   90.00
_cell.angle_beta   90.00
_cell.angle_gamma   90.00
#
_symmetry.space_group_name_H-M   'P 1'
#
loop_
_entity.id
_entity.type
_entity.pdbx_description
1 polymer ?
#
loop_
_entity_poly.entity_id
_entity_poly.type
_entity_poly.pdbx_seq_one_letter_code
_entity_poly.pdbx_strand_id
1 'polypeptide(L)'
;MLPDPLHPAIVHFPIVLAVLLPAFAVGALWAIRRGARPGWAWAVPLALAAVLAGSSWLAVETGEAQEDRVEDVVGEQVLHAHEEAGERFLVLSGILLLIMGAGLLKGRAGSASRLVGTVGAAALVIAAVQVGDAGGKLVYEHGAAAAYASPDAGGAALRPGEHGVVPASGRVDRGEGDEDED
;
A
#
# COMPACT_ATOMS: atom_id res chain seq x y z
N MET A 1 1.22 18.96 1.38
CA MET A 1 0.11 17.98 1.45
C MET A 1 0.75 16.61 1.34
N LEU A 2 0.73 15.80 2.39
CA LEU A 2 1.13 14.39 2.30
C LEU A 2 -0.05 13.59 1.71
N PRO A 3 0.19 12.52 0.92
CA PRO A 3 -0.89 11.69 0.41
C PRO A 3 -1.62 10.97 1.56
N ASP A 4 -2.95 10.97 1.53
CA ASP A 4 -3.82 10.14 2.36
C ASP A 4 -4.62 9.25 1.40
N PRO A 5 -4.46 7.91 1.42
CA PRO A 5 -3.69 7.11 2.38
C PRO A 5 -2.16 7.14 2.15
N LEU A 6 -1.40 7.17 3.23
CA LEU A 6 0.07 7.21 3.20
C LEU A 6 0.66 5.84 2.87
N HIS A 7 0.06 4.76 3.38
CA HIS A 7 0.56 3.40 3.22
C HIS A 7 0.71 2.98 1.74
N PRO A 8 -0.30 3.17 0.85
CA PRO A 8 -0.15 2.88 -0.57
C PRO A 8 0.99 3.64 -1.25
N ALA A 9 1.34 4.86 -0.82
CA ALA A 9 2.48 5.58 -1.40
C ALA A 9 3.82 4.93 -1.02
N ILE A 10 3.94 4.38 0.19
CA ILE A 10 5.18 3.81 0.73
C ILE A 10 5.39 2.38 0.22
N VAL A 11 4.35 1.56 0.11
CA VAL A 11 4.48 0.14 -0.30
C VAL A 11 5.03 -0.06 -1.72
N HIS A 12 4.96 0.97 -2.59
CA HIS A 12 5.57 0.89 -3.92
C HIS A 12 7.09 0.74 -3.87
N PHE A 13 7.76 1.30 -2.85
CA PHE A 13 9.21 1.21 -2.73
C PHE A 13 9.67 -0.24 -2.48
N PRO A 14 9.17 -0.97 -1.47
CA PRO A 14 9.48 -2.38 -1.29
C PRO A 14 9.20 -3.24 -2.51
N ILE A 15 8.08 -3.02 -3.21
CA ILE A 15 7.70 -3.80 -4.40
C ILE A 15 8.75 -3.66 -5.49
N VAL A 16 9.10 -2.42 -5.87
CA VAL A 16 10.07 -2.16 -6.94
C VAL A 16 11.45 -2.67 -6.55
N LEU A 17 11.87 -2.43 -5.31
CA LEU A 17 13.20 -2.84 -4.82
C LEU A 17 13.34 -4.36 -4.74
N ALA A 18 12.29 -5.08 -4.33
CA ALA A 18 12.30 -6.55 -4.30
C ALA A 18 12.55 -7.14 -5.69
N VAL A 19 11.98 -6.55 -6.74
CA VAL A 19 12.16 -6.99 -8.13
C VAL A 19 13.53 -6.59 -8.69
N LEU A 20 14.02 -5.39 -8.38
CA LEU A 20 15.31 -4.91 -8.88
C LEU A 20 16.51 -5.60 -8.21
N LEU A 21 16.42 -5.89 -6.91
CA LEU A 21 17.51 -6.47 -6.12
C LEU A 21 18.16 -7.72 -6.75
N PRO A 22 17.41 -8.77 -7.17
CA PRO A 22 18.02 -9.94 -7.80
C PRO A 22 18.76 -9.62 -9.09
N ALA A 23 18.26 -8.68 -9.91
CA ALA A 23 18.93 -8.27 -11.14
C ALA A 23 20.29 -7.61 -10.85
N PHE A 24 20.34 -6.71 -9.87
CA PHE A 24 21.59 -6.07 -9.43
C PHE A 24 22.55 -7.06 -8.75
N ALA A 25 22.03 -8.02 -7.98
CA ALA A 25 22.85 -9.06 -7.35
C ALA A 25 23.49 -9.98 -8.41
N VAL A 26 22.73 -10.41 -9.42
CA VAL A 26 23.26 -11.17 -10.57
C VAL A 26 24.29 -10.35 -11.35
N GLY A 27 23.99 -9.08 -11.63
CA GLY A 27 24.92 -8.16 -12.29
C GLY A 27 26.23 -8.00 -11.54
N ALA A 28 26.17 -7.88 -10.20
CA ALA A 28 27.35 -7.81 -9.34
C ALA A 28 28.16 -9.12 -9.38
N LEU A 29 27.51 -10.29 -9.30
CA LEU A 29 28.19 -11.59 -9.44
C LEU A 29 28.88 -11.73 -10.80
N TRP A 30 28.24 -11.27 -11.87
CA TRP A 30 28.81 -11.28 -13.21
C TRP A 30 30.02 -10.34 -13.31
N ALA A 31 29.92 -9.11 -12.79
CA ALA A 31 31.04 -8.16 -12.76
C ALA A 31 32.24 -8.72 -11.97
N ILE A 32 32.00 -9.36 -10.82
CA ILE A 32 33.05 -10.01 -10.03
C ILE A 32 33.73 -11.12 -10.83
N ARG A 33 32.96 -11.94 -11.55
CA ARG A 33 33.50 -12.98 -12.43
C ARG A 33 34.34 -12.41 -13.58
N ARG A 34 34.05 -11.18 -14.02
CA ARG A 34 34.83 -10.45 -15.03
C ARG A 34 36.07 -9.73 -14.46
N GLY A 35 36.34 -9.84 -13.16
CA GLY A 35 37.52 -9.28 -12.50
C GLY A 35 37.27 -7.98 -11.72
N ALA A 36 36.01 -7.54 -11.58
CA ALA A 36 35.70 -6.39 -10.72
C ALA A 36 36.01 -6.70 -9.25
N ARG A 37 36.38 -5.66 -8.49
CA ARG A 37 36.65 -5.79 -7.05
C ARG A 37 35.37 -6.17 -6.31
N PRO A 38 35.32 -7.32 -5.59
CA PRO A 38 34.10 -7.81 -4.94
C PRO A 38 33.40 -6.82 -4.02
N GLY A 39 34.15 -6.10 -3.19
CA GLY A 39 33.56 -5.13 -2.26
C GLY A 39 32.80 -4.00 -2.97
N TRP A 40 33.37 -3.45 -4.05
CA TRP A 40 32.73 -2.37 -4.81
C TRP A 40 31.55 -2.86 -5.64
N ALA A 41 31.70 -4.00 -6.33
CA ALA A 41 30.62 -4.57 -7.12
C ALA A 41 29.43 -5.00 -6.24
N TRP A 42 29.69 -5.46 -5.01
CA TRP A 42 28.67 -5.93 -4.08
C TRP A 42 28.04 -4.81 -3.23
N ALA A 43 28.64 -3.61 -3.18
CA ALA A 43 28.11 -2.49 -2.42
C ALA A 43 26.72 -2.06 -2.91
N VAL A 44 26.49 -2.08 -4.24
CA VAL A 44 25.21 -1.70 -4.84
C VAL A 44 24.06 -2.61 -4.41
N PRO A 45 24.11 -3.94 -4.60
CA PRO A 45 23.03 -4.82 -4.17
C PRO A 45 22.86 -4.82 -2.63
N LEU A 46 23.93 -4.62 -1.86
CA LEU A 46 23.81 -4.44 -0.41
C LEU A 46 23.04 -3.16 -0.04
N ALA A 47 23.35 -2.04 -0.69
CA ALA A 47 22.63 -0.78 -0.46
C ALA A 47 21.15 -0.91 -0.82
N LEU A 48 20.82 -1.56 -1.95
CA LEU A 48 19.45 -1.85 -2.34
C LEU A 48 18.72 -2.71 -1.30
N ALA A 49 19.38 -3.74 -0.75
CA ALA A 49 18.80 -4.57 0.32
C ALA A 49 18.54 -3.76 1.60
N ALA A 50 19.41 -2.81 1.94
CA ALA A 50 19.23 -1.95 3.10
C ALA A 50 18.03 -1.00 2.92
N VAL A 51 17.92 -0.38 1.74
CA VAL A 51 16.76 0.47 1.41
C VAL A 51 15.48 -0.36 1.35
N LEU A 52 15.52 -1.58 0.81
CA LEU A 52 14.39 -2.50 0.80
C LEU A 52 13.90 -2.79 2.22
N ALA A 53 14.79 -3.23 3.12
CA ALA A 53 14.42 -3.53 4.50
C ALA A 53 13.88 -2.28 5.23
N GLY A 54 14.53 -1.12 5.07
CA GLY A 54 14.06 0.13 5.69
C GLY A 54 12.70 0.59 5.16
N SER A 55 12.48 0.51 3.85
CA SER A 55 11.18 0.84 3.24
C SER A 55 10.08 -0.17 3.60
N SER A 56 10.44 -1.44 3.84
CA SER A 56 9.49 -2.47 4.29
C SER A 56 9.06 -2.22 5.72
N TRP A 57 9.97 -1.78 6.58
CA TRP A 57 9.65 -1.37 7.95
C TRP A 57 8.71 -0.17 7.95
N LEU A 58 8.99 0.86 7.15
CA LEU A 58 8.10 2.01 6.98
C LEU A 58 6.72 1.60 6.44
N ALA A 59 6.66 0.63 5.53
CA ALA A 59 5.40 0.14 5.01
C ALA A 59 4.55 -0.53 6.10
N VAL A 60 5.14 -1.40 6.93
CA VAL A 60 4.46 -2.04 8.07
C VAL A 60 3.96 -0.98 9.06
N GLU A 61 4.85 -0.09 9.52
CA GLU A 61 4.50 0.97 10.49
C GLU A 61 3.36 1.87 9.99
N THR A 62 3.37 2.23 8.70
CA THR A 62 2.29 3.04 8.13
C THR A 62 1.01 2.25 7.85
N GLY A 63 1.10 0.92 7.75
CA GLY A 63 -0.06 0.03 7.67
C GLY A 63 -0.78 -0.05 9.01
N GLU A 64 -0.03 -0.37 10.07
CA GLU A 64 -0.52 -0.40 11.47
C GLU A 64 -1.19 0.93 11.86
N ALA A 65 -0.54 2.05 11.55
CA ALA A 65 -1.10 3.38 11.85
C ALA A 65 -2.43 3.69 11.14
N GLN A 66 -2.81 2.90 10.13
CA GLN A 66 -4.02 3.08 9.34
C GLN A 66 -5.00 1.90 9.47
N GLU A 67 -4.69 0.91 10.30
CA GLU A 67 -5.40 -0.36 10.43
C GLU A 67 -6.86 -0.17 10.87
N ASP A 68 -7.08 0.50 12.01
CA ASP A 68 -8.41 0.73 12.61
C ASP A 68 -9.42 1.29 11.60
N ARG A 69 -8.98 2.18 10.71
CA ARG A 69 -9.85 2.84 9.72
C ARG A 69 -10.31 1.87 8.64
N VAL A 70 -9.48 0.89 8.28
CA VAL A 70 -9.76 -0.07 7.21
C VAL A 70 -10.48 -1.31 7.76
N GLU A 71 -10.17 -1.71 9.00
CA GLU A 71 -10.73 -2.88 9.67
C GLU A 71 -12.27 -2.85 9.68
N ASP A 72 -12.87 -1.70 10.00
CA ASP A 72 -14.32 -1.48 10.01
C ASP A 72 -15.01 -1.78 8.68
N VAL A 73 -14.26 -1.74 7.56
CA VAL A 73 -14.78 -1.95 6.20
C VAL A 73 -14.55 -3.37 5.71
N VAL A 74 -13.36 -3.93 5.94
CA VAL A 74 -12.93 -5.20 5.31
C VAL A 74 -13.01 -6.40 6.25
N GLY A 75 -13.11 -6.18 7.56
CA GLY A 75 -13.06 -7.19 8.59
C GLY A 75 -11.64 -7.62 8.96
N GLU A 76 -11.44 -7.84 10.26
CA GLU A 76 -10.17 -8.17 10.92
C GLU A 76 -9.41 -9.33 10.25
N GLN A 77 -10.07 -10.45 9.94
CA GLN A 77 -9.38 -11.65 9.46
C GLN A 77 -8.70 -11.46 8.09
N VAL A 78 -9.28 -10.62 7.21
CA VAL A 78 -8.70 -10.36 5.90
C VAL A 78 -7.55 -9.36 6.01
N LEU A 79 -7.71 -8.34 6.86
CA LEU A 79 -6.68 -7.34 7.14
C LEU A 79 -5.44 -7.98 7.76
N HIS A 80 -5.65 -8.82 8.77
CA HIS A 80 -4.60 -9.56 9.48
C HIS A 80 -3.77 -10.44 8.54
N ALA A 81 -4.38 -11.06 7.52
CA ALA A 81 -3.64 -11.88 6.55
C ALA A 81 -2.67 -11.05 5.69
N HIS A 82 -3.01 -9.80 5.38
CA HIS A 82 -2.12 -8.88 4.67
C HIS A 82 -1.00 -8.36 5.58
N GLU A 83 -1.34 -8.01 6.82
CA GLU A 83 -0.41 -7.57 7.85
C GLU A 83 0.65 -8.64 8.13
N GLU A 84 0.23 -9.87 8.46
CA GLU A 84 1.13 -11.00 8.74
C GLU A 84 2.05 -11.29 7.53
N ALA A 85 1.52 -11.18 6.32
CA ALA A 85 2.34 -11.30 5.11
C ALA A 85 3.41 -10.20 5.03
N GLY A 86 3.03 -8.95 5.35
CA GLY A 86 3.90 -7.77 5.38
C GLY A 86 5.00 -7.87 6.43
N GLU A 87 4.66 -8.26 7.66
CA GLU A 87 5.62 -8.51 8.74
C GLU A 87 6.62 -9.61 8.37
N ARG A 88 6.12 -10.72 7.83
CA ARG A 88 6.97 -11.81 7.36
C ARG A 88 7.91 -11.33 6.25
N PHE A 89 7.43 -10.51 5.33
CA PHE A 89 8.27 -9.91 4.29
C PHE A 89 9.36 -9.01 4.88
N LEU A 90 9.03 -8.19 5.88
CA LEU A 90 10.00 -7.37 6.62
C LEU A 90 11.08 -8.25 7.26
N VAL A 91 10.69 -9.29 8.01
CA VAL A 91 11.65 -10.21 8.64
C VAL A 91 12.57 -10.87 7.61
N LEU A 92 12.00 -11.38 6.51
CA LEU A 92 12.77 -12.00 5.42
C LEU A 92 13.74 -11.00 4.77
N SER A 93 13.32 -9.76 4.55
CA SER A 93 14.17 -8.70 3.99
C SER A 93 15.32 -8.33 4.94
N GLY A 94 15.08 -8.31 6.25
CA GLY A 94 16.09 -8.09 7.27
C GLY A 94 17.12 -9.23 7.33
N ILE A 95 16.67 -10.48 7.31
CA ILE A 95 17.56 -11.65 7.22
C ILE A 95 18.40 -11.59 5.94
N LEU A 96 17.78 -11.27 4.81
CA LEU A 96 18.48 -11.13 3.54
C LEU A 96 19.55 -10.03 3.61
N LEU A 97 19.25 -8.88 4.22
CA LEU A 97 20.23 -7.81 4.42
C LEU A 97 21.47 -8.30 5.19
N LEU A 98 21.29 -9.09 6.25
CA LEU A 98 22.42 -9.66 7.01
C LEU A 98 23.26 -10.61 6.16
N ILE A 99 22.61 -11.50 5.38
CA ILE A 99 23.29 -12.42 4.46
C ILE A 99 24.06 -11.64 3.40
N MET A 100 23.45 -10.61 2.80
CA MET A 100 24.11 -9.77 1.82
C MET A 100 25.26 -8.97 2.44
N GLY A 101 25.14 -8.53 3.69
CA GLY A 101 26.21 -7.89 4.45
C GLY A 101 27.41 -8.81 4.66
N ALA A 102 27.18 -10.08 4.98
CA ALA A 102 28.22 -11.11 5.04
C ALA A 102 28.91 -11.34 3.67
N GLY A 103 28.26 -10.95 2.56
CA GLY A 103 28.85 -10.90 1.23
C GLY A 103 30.05 -9.95 1.07
N LEU A 104 30.28 -9.02 2.00
CA LEU A 104 31.48 -8.17 2.05
C LEU A 104 32.72 -8.89 2.60
N LEU A 105 32.56 -10.04 3.26
CA LEU A 105 33.68 -10.80 3.80
C LEU A 105 34.60 -11.32 2.67
N LYS A 106 35.87 -11.53 3.01
CA LYS A 106 36.86 -12.09 2.08
C LYS A 106 36.76 -13.62 2.04
N GLY A 107 37.27 -14.21 0.96
CA GLY A 107 37.36 -15.68 0.82
C GLY A 107 36.03 -16.38 0.59
N ARG A 108 35.96 -17.65 1.02
CA ARG A 108 34.83 -18.56 0.75
C ARG A 108 33.52 -18.08 1.40
N ALA A 109 33.59 -17.55 2.62
CA ALA A 109 32.41 -17.09 3.36
C ALA A 109 31.69 -15.96 2.62
N GLY A 110 32.40 -14.94 2.16
CA GLY A 110 31.80 -13.88 1.35
C GLY A 110 31.30 -14.39 0.00
N SER A 111 32.04 -15.30 -0.65
CA SER A 111 31.57 -15.87 -1.92
C SER A 111 30.27 -16.68 -1.78
N ALA A 112 30.16 -17.49 -0.73
CA ALA A 112 28.95 -18.24 -0.43
C ALA A 112 27.79 -17.30 -0.10
N SER A 113 28.03 -16.29 0.75
CA SER A 113 27.02 -15.31 1.14
C SER A 113 26.49 -14.51 -0.04
N ARG A 114 27.33 -14.16 -1.03
CA ARG A 114 26.87 -13.49 -2.26
C ARG A 114 25.96 -14.39 -3.11
N LEU A 115 26.30 -15.68 -3.22
CA LEU A 115 25.47 -16.64 -3.94
C LEU A 115 24.13 -16.86 -3.22
N VAL A 116 24.18 -17.17 -1.93
CA VAL A 116 22.98 -17.37 -1.09
C VAL A 116 22.12 -16.11 -1.07
N GLY A 117 22.71 -14.93 -0.93
CA GLY A 117 22.01 -13.65 -0.98
C GLY A 117 21.37 -13.38 -2.34
N THR A 118 22.01 -13.78 -3.44
CA THR A 118 21.40 -13.64 -4.78
C THR A 118 20.19 -14.56 -4.94
N VAL A 119 20.29 -15.81 -4.49
CA VAL A 119 19.17 -16.77 -4.50
C VAL A 119 18.06 -16.30 -3.55
N GLY A 120 18.42 -15.81 -2.36
CA GLY A 120 17.49 -15.26 -1.38
C GLY A 120 16.76 -14.03 -1.92
N ALA A 121 17.44 -13.13 -2.64
CA ALA A 121 16.81 -12.00 -3.30
C ALA A 121 15.77 -12.43 -4.36
N ALA A 122 16.06 -13.48 -5.13
CA ALA A 122 15.09 -14.04 -6.07
C ALA A 122 13.90 -14.69 -5.35
N ALA A 123 14.14 -15.41 -4.26
CA ALA A 123 13.08 -15.98 -3.43
C ALA A 123 12.21 -14.90 -2.75
N LEU A 124 12.80 -13.78 -2.37
CA LEU A 124 12.09 -12.66 -1.74
C LEU A 124 11.02 -12.03 -2.66
N VAL A 125 11.21 -12.12 -3.98
CA VAL A 125 10.17 -11.70 -4.96
C VAL A 125 8.87 -12.48 -4.75
N ILE A 126 8.95 -13.77 -4.40
CA ILE A 126 7.76 -14.60 -4.13
C ILE A 126 7.02 -14.05 -2.91
N ALA A 127 7.75 -13.69 -1.85
CA ALA A 127 7.15 -13.09 -0.67
C ALA A 127 6.50 -11.72 -0.99
N ALA A 128 7.14 -10.90 -1.82
CA ALA A 128 6.56 -9.63 -2.28
C ALA A 128 5.24 -9.84 -3.05
N VAL A 129 5.18 -10.86 -3.91
CA VAL A 129 3.95 -11.22 -4.64
C VAL A 129 2.86 -11.67 -3.67
N GLN A 130 3.18 -12.42 -2.62
CA GLN A 130 2.20 -12.84 -1.61
C GLN A 130 1.62 -11.67 -0.83
N VAL A 131 2.46 -10.70 -0.42
CA VAL A 131 1.99 -9.46 0.23
C VAL A 131 1.09 -8.67 -0.72
N GLY A 132 1.51 -8.54 -1.98
CA GLY A 132 0.75 -7.84 -3.02
C GLY A 132 -0.59 -8.49 -3.35
N ASP A 133 -0.66 -9.82 -3.38
CA ASP A 133 -1.91 -10.57 -3.58
C ASP A 133 -2.91 -10.33 -2.45
N ALA A 134 -2.45 -10.42 -1.19
CA ALA A 134 -3.26 -10.12 -0.03
C ALA A 134 -3.75 -8.65 -0.03
N GLY A 135 -2.86 -7.70 -0.32
CA GLY A 135 -3.21 -6.28 -0.42
C GLY A 135 -4.15 -5.98 -1.60
N GLY A 136 -4.00 -6.68 -2.71
CA GLY A 136 -4.90 -6.60 -3.86
C GLY A 136 -6.31 -7.05 -3.50
N LYS A 137 -6.46 -8.15 -2.77
CA LYS A 137 -7.77 -8.64 -2.29
C LYS A 137 -8.46 -7.62 -1.38
N LEU A 138 -7.72 -6.99 -0.46
CA LEU A 138 -8.26 -5.93 0.39
C LEU A 138 -8.91 -4.81 -0.43
N VAL A 139 -8.24 -4.35 -1.48
CA VAL A 139 -8.73 -3.24 -2.30
C VAL A 139 -9.83 -3.68 -3.27
N TYR A 140 -9.62 -4.77 -4.01
CA TYR A 140 -10.46 -5.15 -5.15
C TYR A 140 -11.62 -6.08 -4.80
N GLU A 141 -11.48 -6.92 -3.77
CA GLU A 141 -12.54 -7.85 -3.34
C GLU A 141 -13.31 -7.31 -2.12
N HIS A 142 -12.61 -6.68 -1.17
CA HIS A 142 -13.19 -6.23 0.10
C HIS A 142 -13.42 -4.71 0.18
N GLY A 143 -12.97 -3.94 -0.80
CA GLY A 143 -13.30 -2.51 -0.91
C GLY A 143 -12.60 -1.61 0.11
N ALA A 144 -11.40 -1.97 0.60
CA ALA A 144 -10.61 -1.18 1.55
C ALA A 144 -10.49 0.31 1.19
N ALA A 145 -10.47 0.65 -0.10
CA ALA A 145 -10.40 2.03 -0.57
C ALA A 145 -11.61 2.89 -0.16
N ALA A 146 -12.77 2.28 0.12
CA ALA A 146 -13.96 2.99 0.59
C ALA A 146 -13.76 3.65 1.96
N ALA A 147 -12.83 3.14 2.79
CA ALA A 147 -12.47 3.72 4.08
C ALA A 147 -11.89 5.16 3.96
N TYR A 148 -11.43 5.54 2.77
CA TYR A 148 -10.86 6.86 2.47
C TYR A 148 -11.72 7.69 1.51
N ALA A 149 -12.89 7.20 1.11
CA ALA A 149 -13.83 7.96 0.30
C ALA A 149 -14.67 8.88 1.20
N SER A 150 -14.52 10.20 1.07
CA SER A 150 -15.38 11.16 1.78
C SER A 150 -16.84 11.01 1.33
N PRO A 151 -17.82 11.00 2.27
CA PRO A 151 -19.26 10.96 1.95
C PRO A 151 -19.75 12.12 1.06
N ASP A 152 -19.03 13.24 1.05
CA ASP A 152 -19.47 14.49 0.42
C ASP A 152 -19.30 14.56 -1.11
N ALA A 153 -18.61 13.59 -1.73
CA ALA A 153 -18.44 13.58 -3.20
C ALA A 153 -19.66 13.02 -3.96
N GLY A 154 -20.61 12.37 -3.27
CA GLY A 154 -21.81 11.77 -3.86
C GLY A 154 -23.13 12.48 -3.58
N GLY A 155 -23.15 13.50 -2.71
CA GLY A 155 -24.39 14.13 -2.20
C GLY A 155 -24.96 15.29 -3.05
N ALA A 156 -24.26 15.72 -4.11
CA ALA A 156 -24.68 16.89 -4.90
C ALA A 156 -25.52 16.57 -6.15
N ALA A 157 -25.73 15.29 -6.48
CA ALA A 157 -26.53 14.88 -7.63
C ALA A 157 -27.59 13.88 -7.19
N LEU A 158 -28.70 14.42 -6.68
CA LEU A 158 -30.08 13.87 -6.62
C LEU A 158 -30.76 14.45 -5.36
N ARG A 159 -31.10 15.75 -5.39
CA ARG A 159 -32.27 16.24 -4.65
C ARG A 159 -33.45 16.16 -5.62
N PRO A 160 -34.37 15.19 -5.47
CA PRO A 160 -35.65 15.24 -6.16
C PRO A 160 -36.33 16.56 -5.79
N GLY A 161 -36.85 17.27 -6.79
CA GLY A 161 -37.42 18.60 -6.63
C GLY A 161 -38.42 18.69 -5.49
N GLU A 162 -38.03 19.35 -4.41
CA GLU A 162 -38.98 19.92 -3.46
C GLU A 162 -39.62 21.12 -4.16
N HIS A 163 -40.84 20.90 -4.64
CA HIS A 163 -41.74 21.96 -5.07
C HIS A 163 -41.83 23.02 -3.96
N GLY A 164 -41.29 24.20 -4.27
CA GLY A 164 -41.37 25.37 -3.42
C GLY A 164 -42.83 25.72 -3.14
N VAL A 165 -43.22 25.55 -1.88
CA VAL A 165 -44.36 26.25 -1.31
C VAL A 165 -43.99 27.73 -1.25
N VAL A 166 -44.64 28.54 -2.09
CA VAL A 166 -44.59 30.00 -2.00
C VAL A 166 -45.75 30.45 -1.10
N PRO A 167 -45.50 31.14 0.03
CA PRO A 167 -46.56 31.78 0.78
C PRO A 167 -46.74 33.25 0.35
N ALA A 168 -47.99 33.69 0.40
CA ALA A 168 -48.47 34.99 0.88
C ALA A 168 -49.36 35.83 -0.07
N SER A 169 -50.51 36.18 0.50
CA SER A 169 -51.18 37.49 0.47
C SER A 169 -52.13 37.83 -0.68
N GLY A 170 -53.41 37.89 -0.35
CA GLY A 170 -54.45 38.58 -1.12
C GLY A 170 -55.79 38.64 -0.37
N ARG A 171 -55.87 39.49 0.66
CA ARG A 171 -57.12 39.86 1.34
C ARG A 171 -57.93 40.78 0.43
N VAL A 172 -59.16 40.39 0.07
CA VAL A 172 -60.23 41.34 -0.32
C VAL A 172 -61.48 40.93 0.45
N ASP A 173 -62.01 41.93 1.15
CA ASP A 173 -63.16 41.92 2.02
C ASP A 173 -64.42 42.34 1.24
N ARG A 174 -65.57 41.81 1.67
CA ARG A 174 -66.93 42.37 1.61
C ARG A 174 -67.81 42.07 0.38
N GLY A 175 -68.99 41.51 0.66
CA GLY A 175 -70.18 41.55 -0.21
C GLY A 175 -71.25 40.52 0.16
N GLU A 176 -72.15 40.89 1.08
CA GLU A 176 -73.43 40.22 1.37
C GLU A 176 -74.32 40.07 0.11
N GLY A 177 -75.22 39.07 0.14
CA GLY A 177 -76.33 38.96 -0.79
C GLY A 177 -77.03 37.60 -0.68
N ASP A 178 -78.13 37.61 0.08
CA ASP A 178 -79.16 36.57 0.15
C ASP A 178 -79.71 36.19 -1.24
N GLU A 179 -80.26 34.96 -1.38
CA GLU A 179 -81.59 34.64 -1.94
C GLU A 179 -81.68 33.14 -2.33
N ASP A 180 -82.55 32.43 -1.59
CA ASP A 180 -83.62 31.47 -1.95
C ASP A 180 -83.26 30.20 -2.77
N GLU A 181 -83.47 28.98 -2.25
CA GLU A 181 -84.72 28.20 -2.14
C GLU A 181 -85.40 27.85 -3.49
N ASP A 182 -85.42 26.53 -3.75
CA ASP A 182 -86.16 25.70 -4.73
C ASP A 182 -85.82 25.73 -6.24
#